data_AF-A0A3S3NU01-F1
#
_entry.id   AF-A0A3S3NU01-F1
#
_cell.length_a   1.000
_cell.length_b   1.000
_cell.length_c   1.000
_cell.angle_alpha   90.00
_cell.angle_beta   90.00
_cell.angle_gamma   90.00
#
_symmetry.space_group_name_H-M   'P 1'
#
loop_
_entity.id
_entity.type
_entity.pdbx_description
1 polymer ?
#
loop_
_entity_poly.entity_id
_entity_poly.type
_entity_poly.pdbx_seq_one_letter_code
_entity_poly.pdbx_strand_id
1 'polypeptide(L)'
;METRANYVIVGIFTLAAILAAFAFVYWTAAIGDRGETAMLRVRIPGSASGLGRGSFVLFNGVRVGDVRRVYIDPANPNDAIAEAEVGRTTPITKSTQADIGIVSLAGQASIELRGADPKEVNLLDQAEQEGRVAEIVANPSAVTNLLQTAQNIFTRADTVLSQLEGFTSDVRGPLTQTVNNVQTFSDALAKNSDGIDKFLASVSSLSEELRGVSGKLDGTLKAAEGLLNAVDKDQIKSIVANVDTVTENLKETSKQFDTVVRNVDTAVGSINDFAQRTQGTLAKVDGVLDGIDPAQVRTALANIQKASENANEAAADIAKVTNKFANRADDIDQTIKDAQQLAERLNDASVRVDGILVKVDTLLGSGQADGMIADARNTLKSFKQVADTLNARLGTITDNLARFSGQGLQDVEALVQDSRRSINRIEEAVTDLSRNPQRILSGGEGEVRQFDGRVRR
;
A
#
# COMPACT_ATOMS: atom_id res chain seq x y z
N MET A 1 -5.12 76.12 -73.27
CA MET A 1 -6.30 75.46 -73.88
C MET A 1 -6.01 73.97 -73.89
N GLU A 2 -6.73 73.03 -73.28
CA GLU A 2 -7.82 72.96 -72.30
C GLU A 2 -7.37 71.87 -71.29
N THR A 3 -7.33 72.14 -69.99
CA THR A 3 -7.10 71.10 -68.97
C THR A 3 -8.44 70.68 -68.37
N ARG A 4 -9.23 69.92 -69.13
CA ARG A 4 -10.39 69.21 -68.55
C ARG A 4 -9.87 67.95 -67.87
N ALA A 5 -9.75 67.98 -66.54
CA ALA A 5 -9.49 66.77 -65.77
C ALA A 5 -10.69 65.81 -65.95
N ASN A 6 -10.44 64.63 -66.52
CA ASN A 6 -11.46 63.60 -66.70
C ASN A 6 -11.68 62.87 -65.36
N TYR A 7 -12.42 63.50 -64.44
CA TYR A 7 -12.74 62.93 -63.12
C TYR A 7 -13.39 61.54 -63.21
N VAL A 8 -14.09 61.26 -64.30
CA VAL A 8 -14.66 59.93 -64.60
C VAL A 8 -13.57 58.87 -64.78
N ILE A 9 -12.48 59.18 -65.49
CA ILE A 9 -11.36 58.25 -65.69
C ILE A 9 -10.64 57.97 -64.36
N VAL A 10 -10.44 59.02 -63.55
CA VAL A 10 -9.85 58.87 -62.22
C VAL A 10 -10.73 57.99 -61.33
N GLY A 11 -12.05 58.22 -61.32
CA GLY A 11 -13.00 57.41 -60.55
C GLY A 11 -13.04 55.94 -60.98
N ILE A 12 -13.02 55.65 -62.28
CA ILE A 12 -12.96 54.27 -62.81
C ILE A 12 -11.64 53.60 -62.38
N PHE A 13 -10.51 54.31 -62.47
CA PHE A 13 -9.22 53.77 -62.06
C PHE A 13 -9.19 53.46 -60.55
N THR A 14 -9.73 54.33 -59.71
CA THR A 14 -9.82 54.09 -58.26
C THR A 14 -10.69 52.87 -57.94
N LEU A 15 -11.84 52.71 -58.61
CA LEU A 15 -12.69 51.53 -58.44
C LEU A 15 -12.02 50.24 -58.91
N ALA A 16 -11.31 50.29 -60.04
CA ALA A 16 -10.53 49.15 -60.55
C ALA A 16 -9.39 48.76 -59.59
N ALA A 17 -8.70 49.75 -59.00
CA ALA A 17 -7.65 49.49 -58.01
C ALA A 17 -8.20 48.85 -56.72
N ILE A 18 -9.38 49.29 -56.26
CA ILE A 18 -10.06 48.68 -55.12
C ILE A 18 -10.47 47.23 -55.44
N LEU A 19 -11.05 46.98 -56.61
CA LEU A 19 -11.41 45.62 -57.05
C LEU A 19 -10.18 44.72 -57.16
N ALA A 20 -9.07 45.22 -57.72
CA ALA A 20 -7.82 44.50 -57.80
C ALA A 20 -7.24 44.18 -56.41
N ALA A 21 -7.35 45.11 -55.45
CA ALA A 21 -6.94 44.87 -54.08
C ALA A 21 -7.79 43.78 -53.40
N PHE A 22 -9.11 43.79 -53.59
CA PHE A 22 -9.98 42.72 -53.08
C PHE A 22 -9.69 41.37 -53.74
N ALA A 23 -9.50 41.36 -55.07
CA ALA A 23 -9.14 40.16 -55.81
C ALA A 23 -7.79 39.59 -55.34
N PHE A 24 -6.81 40.47 -55.09
CA PHE A 24 -5.52 40.07 -54.55
C PHE A 24 -5.67 39.47 -53.14
N VAL A 25 -6.33 40.16 -52.21
CA VAL A 25 -6.55 39.64 -50.84
C VAL A 25 -7.28 38.30 -50.85
N TYR A 26 -8.31 38.15 -51.69
CA TYR A 26 -9.03 36.88 -51.84
C TYR A 26 -8.14 35.77 -52.39
N TRP A 27 -7.36 36.07 -53.42
CA TRP A 27 -6.43 35.13 -54.04
C TRP A 27 -5.36 34.65 -53.04
N THR A 28 -4.74 35.56 -52.28
CA THR A 28 -3.73 35.20 -51.28
C THR A 28 -4.32 34.41 -50.11
N ALA A 29 -5.57 34.69 -49.73
CA ALA A 29 -6.27 33.92 -48.70
C ALA A 29 -6.68 32.52 -49.17
N ALA A 30 -6.99 32.37 -50.47
CA ALA A 30 -7.43 31.11 -51.07
C ALA A 30 -6.27 30.19 -51.46
N ILE A 31 -5.10 30.73 -51.80
CA ILE A 31 -3.89 29.98 -52.22
C ILE A 31 -2.98 29.58 -51.06
N GLY A 32 -3.35 29.87 -49.81
CA GLY A 32 -2.69 29.26 -48.66
C GLY A 32 -2.73 27.75 -48.79
N ASP A 33 -1.56 27.16 -49.09
CA ASP A 33 -1.30 25.76 -49.44
C ASP A 33 -1.90 24.81 -48.38
N ARG A 34 -3.17 24.45 -48.57
CA ARG A 34 -3.81 23.36 -47.84
C ARG A 34 -3.92 22.23 -48.84
N GLY A 35 -2.86 21.43 -48.92
CA GLY A 35 -2.99 20.06 -49.43
C GLY A 35 -4.18 19.37 -48.75
N GLU A 36 -4.71 18.32 -49.37
CA GLU A 36 -5.88 17.62 -48.85
C GLU A 36 -5.68 17.29 -47.36
N THR A 37 -6.60 17.73 -46.50
CA THR A 37 -6.52 17.59 -45.05
C THR A 37 -7.56 16.61 -44.53
N ALA A 38 -7.25 15.97 -43.41
CA ALA A 38 -8.16 15.09 -42.69
C ALA A 38 -8.31 15.54 -41.23
N MET A 39 -9.49 15.29 -40.67
CA MET A 39 -9.77 15.55 -39.25
C MET A 39 -9.23 14.40 -38.39
N LEU A 40 -8.46 14.76 -37.37
CA LEU A 40 -7.95 13.87 -36.33
C LEU A 40 -8.48 14.33 -34.98
N ARG A 41 -9.12 13.43 -34.25
CA ARG A 41 -9.53 13.63 -32.87
C ARG A 41 -8.46 13.07 -31.94
N VAL A 42 -7.99 13.88 -31.02
CA VAL A 42 -7.03 13.48 -29.99
C VAL A 42 -7.72 13.53 -28.63
N ARG A 43 -7.90 12.38 -28.01
CA ARG A 43 -8.46 12.24 -26.66
C ARG A 43 -7.34 12.35 -25.64
N ILE A 44 -7.46 13.26 -24.68
CA ILE A 44 -6.44 13.57 -23.69
C ILE A 44 -7.03 13.27 -22.30
N PRO A 45 -6.66 12.16 -21.66
CA PRO A 45 -7.05 11.90 -20.28
C PRO A 45 -6.41 12.93 -19.35
N GLY A 46 -7.22 13.63 -18.54
CA GLY A 46 -6.72 14.65 -17.62
C GLY A 46 -6.56 16.02 -18.29
N SER A 47 -5.37 16.62 -18.19
CA SER A 47 -5.18 18.04 -18.52
C SER A 47 -4.69 18.28 -19.95
N ALA A 48 -5.42 19.11 -20.68
CA ALA A 48 -5.00 19.70 -21.97
C ALA A 48 -4.47 21.14 -21.81
N SER A 49 -3.96 21.51 -20.63
CA SER A 49 -3.46 22.85 -20.35
C SER A 49 -2.44 23.32 -21.39
N GLY A 50 -2.64 24.54 -21.90
CA GLY A 50 -1.76 25.17 -22.88
C GLY A 50 -2.05 24.77 -24.34
N LEU A 51 -2.92 23.79 -24.59
CA LEU A 51 -3.44 23.52 -25.93
C LEU A 51 -4.59 24.47 -26.25
N GLY A 52 -4.58 25.02 -27.45
CA GLY A 52 -5.62 25.90 -27.93
C GLY A 52 -5.77 25.87 -29.44
N ARG A 53 -6.70 26.66 -29.95
CA ARG A 53 -6.86 26.84 -31.40
C ARG A 53 -5.56 27.42 -31.99
N GLY A 54 -5.03 26.76 -33.01
CA GLY A 54 -3.77 27.12 -33.65
C GLY A 54 -2.53 26.49 -33.01
N SER A 55 -2.66 25.67 -31.95
CA SER A 55 -1.57 24.82 -31.48
C SER A 55 -1.10 23.87 -32.60
N PHE A 56 0.20 23.69 -32.71
CA PHE A 56 0.76 22.83 -33.75
C PHE A 56 0.51 21.35 -33.47
N VAL A 57 0.29 20.60 -34.54
CA VAL A 57 0.39 19.15 -34.54
C VAL A 57 1.69 18.80 -35.26
N LEU A 58 2.59 18.16 -34.52
CA LEU A 58 3.91 17.78 -34.97
C LEU A 58 3.93 16.25 -35.14
N PHE A 59 4.64 15.75 -36.14
CA PHE A 59 4.93 14.34 -36.31
C PHE A 59 6.44 14.18 -36.34
N ASN A 60 7.03 13.48 -35.36
CA ASN A 60 8.49 13.42 -35.16
C ASN A 60 9.16 14.80 -35.26
N GLY A 61 8.54 15.82 -34.67
CA GLY A 61 9.01 17.22 -34.69
C GLY A 61 8.71 18.04 -35.95
N VAL A 62 8.13 17.44 -37.00
CA VAL A 62 7.74 18.16 -38.22
C VAL A 62 6.28 18.60 -38.14
N ARG A 63 5.98 19.86 -38.44
CA ARG A 63 4.59 20.35 -38.46
C ARG A 63 3.79 19.68 -39.57
N VAL A 64 2.74 18.96 -39.19
CA VAL A 64 1.83 18.23 -40.09
C VAL A 64 0.40 18.75 -40.04
N GLY A 65 0.09 19.62 -39.09
CA GLY A 65 -1.25 20.14 -38.91
C GLY A 65 -1.38 21.16 -37.79
N ASP A 66 -2.62 21.52 -37.50
CA ASP A 66 -2.99 22.50 -36.49
C ASP A 66 -4.26 22.09 -35.73
N VAL A 67 -4.31 22.39 -34.43
CA VAL A 67 -5.48 22.19 -33.60
C VAL A 67 -6.55 23.23 -33.97
N ARG A 68 -7.74 22.76 -34.33
CA ARG A 68 -8.90 23.60 -34.66
C ARG A 68 -9.64 24.06 -33.42
N ARG A 69 -9.86 23.15 -32.46
CA ARG A 69 -10.51 23.46 -31.18
C ARG A 69 -10.15 22.43 -30.12
N VAL A 70 -10.28 22.85 -28.87
CA VAL A 70 -10.17 22.00 -27.68
C VAL A 70 -11.42 22.20 -26.83
N TYR A 71 -12.01 21.12 -26.35
CA TYR A 71 -13.21 21.16 -25.51
C TYR A 71 -13.25 19.94 -24.58
N ILE A 72 -14.04 20.01 -23.51
CA ILE A 72 -14.24 18.89 -22.57
C ILE A 72 -15.23 17.88 -23.16
N ASP A 73 -14.94 16.59 -23.07
CA ASP A 73 -15.85 15.54 -23.53
C ASP A 73 -17.16 15.56 -22.72
N PRO A 74 -18.33 15.79 -23.35
CA PRO A 74 -19.61 15.79 -22.64
C PRO A 74 -19.96 14.44 -21.98
N ALA A 75 -19.43 13.34 -22.52
CA ALA A 75 -19.66 12.01 -21.97
C ALA A 75 -18.75 11.72 -20.75
N ASN A 76 -17.53 12.25 -20.77
CA ASN A 76 -16.52 12.05 -19.73
C ASN A 76 -15.82 13.38 -19.39
N PRO A 77 -16.32 14.16 -18.40
CA PRO A 77 -15.78 15.50 -18.09
C PRO A 77 -14.32 15.55 -17.64
N ASN A 78 -13.69 14.40 -17.35
CA ASN A 78 -12.28 14.29 -17.00
C ASN A 78 -11.35 14.23 -18.24
N ASP A 79 -11.92 14.10 -19.44
CA ASP A 79 -11.19 14.03 -20.70
C ASP A 79 -11.36 15.33 -21.48
N ALA A 80 -10.24 15.83 -22.02
CA ALA A 80 -10.25 16.89 -23.02
C ALA A 80 -10.12 16.28 -24.43
N ILE A 81 -10.87 16.83 -25.37
CA ILE A 81 -10.82 16.47 -26.78
C ILE A 81 -10.22 17.62 -27.57
N ALA A 82 -9.11 17.34 -28.27
CA ALA A 82 -8.54 18.25 -29.26
C ALA A 82 -8.90 17.75 -30.66
N GLU A 83 -9.58 18.58 -31.44
CA GLU A 83 -9.81 18.32 -32.86
C GLU A 83 -8.73 19.05 -33.67
N ALA A 84 -7.96 18.27 -34.42
CA ALA A 84 -6.86 18.72 -35.24
C ALA A 84 -7.14 18.46 -36.71
N GLU A 85 -6.61 19.34 -37.56
CA GLU A 85 -6.59 19.14 -39.00
C GLU A 85 -5.15 18.85 -39.43
N VAL A 86 -4.94 17.67 -40.01
CA VAL A 86 -3.62 17.17 -40.41
C VAL A 86 -3.60 16.89 -41.90
N GLY A 87 -2.43 16.98 -42.53
CA GLY A 87 -2.26 16.61 -43.94
C GLY A 87 -2.64 15.15 -44.17
N ARG A 88 -3.42 14.86 -45.22
CA ARG A 88 -3.92 13.51 -45.55
C ARG A 88 -2.81 12.49 -45.81
N THR A 89 -1.62 12.95 -46.21
CA THR A 89 -0.43 12.11 -46.40
C THR A 89 0.34 11.79 -45.11
N THR A 90 -0.13 12.25 -43.95
CA THR A 90 0.56 12.02 -42.67
C THR A 90 0.41 10.54 -42.27
N PRO A 91 1.50 9.81 -42.01
CA PRO A 91 1.46 8.38 -41.71
C PRO A 91 1.03 8.14 -40.26
N ILE A 92 -0.26 8.28 -39.97
CA ILE A 92 -0.84 8.02 -38.64
C ILE A 92 -1.39 6.60 -38.63
N THR A 93 -0.82 5.70 -37.83
CA THR A 93 -1.23 4.29 -37.75
C THR A 93 -1.66 3.94 -36.33
N LYS A 94 -2.07 2.69 -36.09
CA LYS A 94 -2.46 2.22 -34.74
C LYS A 94 -1.31 2.28 -33.75
N SER A 95 -0.07 2.12 -34.23
CA SER A 95 1.15 2.22 -33.45
C SER A 95 1.64 3.66 -33.24
N THR A 96 0.98 4.67 -33.83
CA THR A 96 1.30 6.07 -33.54
C THR A 96 0.90 6.40 -32.10
N GLN A 97 1.80 7.07 -31.38
CA GLN A 97 1.56 7.59 -30.04
C GLN A 97 1.44 9.11 -30.10
N ALA A 98 0.56 9.68 -29.29
CA ALA A 98 0.39 11.12 -29.16
C ALA A 98 0.84 11.56 -27.76
N ASP A 99 1.71 12.56 -27.68
CA ASP A 99 2.16 13.16 -26.44
C ASP A 99 1.83 14.67 -26.44
N ILE A 100 1.48 15.22 -25.28
CA ILE A 100 1.28 16.66 -25.13
C ILE A 100 2.55 17.29 -24.55
N GLY A 101 3.23 18.09 -25.37
CA GLY A 101 4.50 18.74 -25.03
C GLY A 101 4.45 20.27 -25.15
N ILE A 102 5.35 20.96 -24.46
CA ILE A 102 5.55 22.42 -24.59
C ILE A 102 6.82 22.63 -25.42
N VAL A 103 6.67 23.06 -26.68
CA VAL A 103 7.79 23.16 -27.63
C VAL A 103 8.41 24.56 -27.66
N SER A 104 7.73 25.57 -27.13
CA SER A 104 8.20 26.96 -27.19
C SER A 104 8.56 27.53 -25.82
N LEU A 105 9.58 28.40 -25.80
CA LEU A 105 9.92 29.27 -24.66
C LEU A 105 8.73 30.16 -24.23
N ALA A 106 7.76 30.35 -25.13
CA ALA A 106 6.52 31.10 -24.89
C ALA A 106 5.43 30.28 -24.18
N GLY A 107 5.65 28.98 -23.92
CA GLY A 107 4.76 28.15 -23.12
C GLY A 107 3.51 27.59 -23.83
N GLN A 108 3.39 27.77 -25.15
CA GLN A 108 2.29 27.17 -25.92
C GLN A 108 2.50 25.66 -26.08
N ALA A 109 1.48 24.86 -25.74
CA ALA A 109 1.52 23.41 -25.91
C ALA A 109 1.20 23.01 -27.35
N SER A 110 1.74 21.85 -27.76
CA SER A 110 1.55 21.21 -29.05
C SER A 110 1.27 19.71 -28.88
N ILE A 111 0.62 19.13 -29.87
CA ILE A 111 0.43 17.68 -29.97
C ILE A 111 1.62 17.12 -30.74
N GLU A 112 2.35 16.19 -30.13
CA GLU A 112 3.48 15.52 -30.76
C GLU A 112 3.12 14.06 -31.04
N LEU A 113 3.06 13.71 -32.33
CA LEU A 113 2.82 12.38 -32.82
C LEU A 113 4.17 11.69 -33.07
N ARG A 114 4.31 10.47 -32.56
CA ARG A 114 5.55 9.68 -32.67
C ARG A 114 5.25 8.25 -33.06
N GLY A 115 6.19 7.66 -33.79
CA GLY A 115 6.05 6.30 -34.30
C GLY A 115 4.98 6.17 -35.40
N ALA A 116 5.02 5.04 -36.08
CA ALA A 116 4.04 4.53 -37.05
C ALA A 116 4.71 3.29 -37.67
N ASP A 117 3.98 2.19 -37.81
CA ASP A 117 4.48 1.06 -38.58
C ASP A 117 4.04 1.25 -40.04
N PRO A 118 4.95 1.39 -41.02
CA PRO A 118 4.60 1.55 -42.43
C PRO A 118 3.78 0.39 -43.01
N LYS A 119 3.74 -0.77 -42.34
CA LYS A 119 2.93 -1.94 -42.73
C LYS A 119 1.50 -1.87 -42.21
N GLU A 120 1.21 -0.98 -41.27
CA GLU A 120 -0.13 -0.77 -40.73
C GLU A 120 -0.95 0.16 -41.63
N VAL A 121 -2.27 -0.03 -41.60
CA VAL A 121 -3.21 0.84 -42.31
C VAL A 121 -3.22 2.22 -41.66
N ASN A 122 -3.24 3.26 -42.48
CA ASN A 122 -3.40 4.64 -42.03
C ASN A 122 -4.79 4.83 -41.40
N LEU A 123 -4.82 5.33 -40.17
CA LEU A 123 -6.05 5.57 -39.42
C LEU A 123 -6.94 6.64 -40.05
N LEU A 124 -6.35 7.61 -40.75
CA LEU A 124 -7.09 8.64 -41.47
C LEU A 124 -7.91 8.01 -42.62
N ASP A 125 -7.27 7.15 -43.42
CA ASP A 125 -7.92 6.46 -44.55
C ASP A 125 -8.99 5.47 -44.05
N GLN A 126 -8.67 4.71 -42.99
CA GLN A 126 -9.62 3.76 -42.41
C GLN A 126 -10.87 4.47 -41.86
N ALA A 127 -10.69 5.59 -41.15
CA ALA A 127 -11.80 6.33 -40.57
C ALA A 127 -12.71 6.93 -41.65
N GLU A 128 -12.14 7.42 -42.75
CA GLU A 128 -12.90 7.95 -43.89
C GLU A 128 -13.76 6.86 -44.55
N GLN A 129 -13.21 5.66 -44.77
CA GLN A 129 -13.96 4.52 -45.31
C GLN A 129 -15.13 4.10 -44.40
N GLU A 130 -14.94 4.23 -43.09
CA GLU A 130 -15.96 3.91 -42.08
C GLU A 130 -16.91 5.10 -41.80
N GLY A 131 -16.74 6.24 -42.48
CA GLY A 131 -17.57 7.42 -42.31
C GLY A 131 -17.44 8.09 -40.94
N ARG A 132 -16.29 7.94 -40.27
CA ARG A 132 -16.01 8.50 -38.94
C ARG A 132 -14.73 9.34 -38.93
N VAL A 133 -14.51 10.04 -37.81
CA VAL A 133 -13.27 10.79 -37.57
C VAL A 133 -12.23 9.86 -36.96
N ALA A 134 -10.97 9.94 -37.44
CA ALA A 134 -9.87 9.18 -36.84
C ALA A 134 -9.64 9.64 -35.40
N GLU A 135 -9.46 8.71 -34.47
CA GLU A 135 -9.25 9.02 -33.05
C GLU A 135 -7.96 8.36 -32.54
N ILE A 136 -7.16 9.12 -31.79
CA ILE A 136 -5.97 8.66 -31.06
C ILE A 136 -6.03 9.14 -29.62
N VAL A 137 -5.50 8.35 -28.69
CA VAL A 137 -5.40 8.72 -27.28
C VAL A 137 -4.01 9.26 -27.00
N ALA A 138 -3.94 10.45 -26.40
CA ALA A 138 -2.70 11.06 -25.99
C ALA A 138 -2.29 10.65 -24.57
N ASN A 139 -0.98 10.54 -24.36
CA ASN A 139 -0.43 10.49 -23.02
C ASN A 139 -0.51 11.88 -22.38
N PRO A 140 -0.91 11.99 -21.11
CA PRO A 140 -0.87 13.26 -20.39
C PRO A 140 0.56 13.79 -20.31
N SER A 141 0.75 15.12 -20.28
CA SER A 141 2.08 15.75 -20.20
C SER A 141 2.92 15.18 -19.05
N ALA A 142 4.18 14.82 -19.33
CA ALA A 142 5.10 14.20 -18.36
C ALA A 142 5.29 15.03 -17.08
N VAL A 143 5.31 16.36 -17.18
CA VAL A 143 5.41 17.27 -16.02
C VAL A 143 4.15 17.24 -15.16
N THR A 144 2.96 17.21 -15.77
CA THR A 144 1.69 17.14 -15.04
C THR A 144 1.51 15.77 -14.39
N ASN A 145 1.92 14.70 -15.06
CA ASN A 145 1.99 13.36 -14.49
C ASN A 145 2.90 13.32 -13.27
N LEU A 146 4.05 14.00 -13.29
CA LEU A 146 4.94 14.08 -12.13
C LEU A 146 4.30 14.81 -10.94
N LEU A 147 3.65 15.96 -11.19
CA LEU A 147 2.95 16.72 -10.14
C LEU A 147 1.75 15.96 -9.56
N GLN A 148 0.95 15.30 -10.40
CA GLN A 148 -0.15 14.45 -9.94
C GLN A 148 0.35 13.23 -9.20
N THR A 149 1.44 12.62 -9.65
CA THR A 149 2.06 11.49 -8.95
C THR A 149 2.55 11.94 -7.58
N ALA A 150 3.19 13.12 -7.46
CA ALA A 150 3.58 13.70 -6.18
C ALA A 150 2.38 13.99 -5.25
N GLN A 151 1.30 14.57 -5.77
CA GLN A 151 0.07 14.80 -5.00
C GLN A 151 -0.58 13.48 -4.54
N ASN A 152 -0.68 12.50 -5.42
CA ASN A 152 -1.18 11.17 -5.10
C ASN A 152 -0.29 10.46 -4.05
N ILE A 153 1.02 10.70 -4.08
CA ILE A 153 1.95 10.24 -3.03
C ILE A 153 1.62 10.91 -1.70
N PHE A 154 1.40 12.23 -1.66
CA PHE A 154 1.03 12.92 -0.43
C PHE A 154 -0.31 12.42 0.12
N THR A 155 -1.34 12.27 -0.71
CA THR A 155 -2.65 11.76 -0.25
C THR A 155 -2.57 10.32 0.24
N ARG A 156 -1.78 9.47 -0.43
CA ARG A 156 -1.54 8.09 0.02
C ARG A 156 -0.73 8.06 1.32
N ALA A 157 0.29 8.90 1.47
CA ALA A 157 1.04 9.03 2.70
C ALA A 157 0.15 9.49 3.86
N ASP A 158 -0.74 10.47 3.63
CA ASP A 158 -1.68 10.99 4.64
C ASP A 158 -2.73 9.94 5.03
N THR A 159 -3.22 9.18 4.05
CA THR A 159 -4.12 8.05 4.28
C THR A 159 -3.42 6.95 5.08
N VAL A 160 -2.17 6.65 4.76
CA VAL A 160 -1.35 5.66 5.46
C VAL A 160 -1.02 6.13 6.88
N LEU A 161 -0.71 7.41 7.09
CA LEU A 161 -0.52 7.99 8.42
C LEU A 161 -1.80 7.90 9.26
N SER A 162 -2.96 8.24 8.68
CA SER A 162 -4.26 8.07 9.34
C SER A 162 -4.57 6.60 9.65
N GLN A 163 -4.23 5.67 8.75
CA GLN A 163 -4.38 4.23 8.97
C GLN A 163 -3.39 3.69 10.00
N LEU A 164 -2.18 4.25 10.10
CA LEU A 164 -1.19 3.92 11.12
C LEU A 164 -1.60 4.46 12.50
N GLU A 165 -2.17 5.67 12.58
CA GLU A 165 -2.78 6.19 13.80
C GLU A 165 -3.96 5.31 14.25
N GLY A 166 -4.81 4.90 13.28
CA GLY A 166 -5.87 3.91 13.47
C GLY A 166 -5.34 2.57 13.99
N PHE A 167 -4.35 1.97 13.32
CA PHE A 167 -3.69 0.73 13.74
C PHE A 167 -3.08 0.84 15.14
N THR A 168 -2.42 1.95 15.46
CA THR A 168 -1.81 2.16 16.79
C THR A 168 -2.87 2.28 17.88
N SER A 169 -4.06 2.80 17.56
CA SER A 169 -5.22 2.85 18.44
C SER A 169 -5.90 1.46 18.56
N ASP A 170 -6.10 0.79 17.43
CA ASP A 170 -6.91 -0.43 17.29
C ASP A 170 -6.17 -1.69 17.72
N VAL A 171 -4.83 -1.68 17.67
CA VAL A 171 -3.99 -2.81 18.08
C VAL A 171 -3.53 -2.69 19.53
N ARG A 172 -3.31 -1.47 20.05
CA ARG A 172 -2.90 -1.27 21.46
C ARG A 172 -3.90 -1.86 22.43
N GLY A 173 -5.20 -1.64 22.23
CA GLY A 173 -6.25 -2.11 23.12
C GLY A 173 -6.23 -3.63 23.26
N PRO A 174 -6.46 -4.38 22.17
CA PRO A 174 -6.48 -5.84 22.18
C PRO A 174 -5.17 -6.49 22.64
N LEU A 175 -3.99 -6.03 22.19
CA LEU A 175 -2.70 -6.61 22.61
C LEU A 175 -2.41 -6.37 24.10
N THR A 176 -2.66 -5.16 24.60
CA THR A 176 -2.49 -4.85 26.03
C THR A 176 -3.50 -5.66 26.88
N GLN A 177 -4.72 -5.85 26.38
CA GLN A 177 -5.72 -6.68 27.05
C GLN A 177 -5.29 -8.15 27.13
N THR A 178 -4.73 -8.70 26.05
CA THR A 178 -4.24 -10.09 26.01
C THR A 178 -3.10 -10.31 27.00
N VAL A 179 -2.07 -9.45 27.00
CA VAL A 179 -0.95 -9.53 27.94
C VAL A 179 -1.43 -9.41 29.40
N ASN A 180 -2.31 -8.45 29.69
CA ASN A 180 -2.88 -8.29 31.03
C ASN A 180 -3.73 -9.49 31.48
N ASN A 181 -4.48 -10.10 30.55
CA ASN A 181 -5.30 -11.27 30.85
C ASN A 181 -4.46 -12.51 31.13
N VAL A 182 -3.39 -12.72 30.36
CA VAL A 182 -2.41 -13.80 30.58
C VAL A 182 -1.75 -13.62 31.94
N GLN A 183 -1.30 -12.42 32.27
CA GLN A 183 -0.64 -12.15 33.55
C GLN A 183 -1.58 -12.34 34.75
N THR A 184 -2.80 -11.80 34.67
CA THR A 184 -3.84 -11.99 35.71
C THR A 184 -4.14 -13.47 35.95
N PHE A 185 -4.14 -14.25 34.88
CA PHE A 185 -4.39 -15.68 34.93
C PHE A 185 -3.22 -16.45 35.57
N SER A 186 -1.98 -16.20 35.14
CA SER A 186 -0.78 -16.81 35.71
C SER A 186 -0.67 -16.53 37.22
N ASP A 187 -0.99 -15.30 37.64
CA ASP A 187 -1.03 -14.89 39.04
C ASP A 187 -2.11 -15.64 39.85
N ALA A 188 -3.30 -15.81 39.28
CA ALA A 188 -4.39 -16.53 39.93
C ALA A 188 -4.05 -18.02 40.13
N LEU A 189 -3.38 -18.64 39.15
CA LEU A 189 -2.94 -20.03 39.26
C LEU A 189 -1.81 -20.21 40.27
N ALA A 190 -0.78 -19.35 40.21
CA ALA A 190 0.36 -19.40 41.14
C ALA A 190 -0.09 -19.24 42.60
N LYS A 191 -1.10 -18.39 42.87
CA LYS A 191 -1.65 -18.22 44.23
C LYS A 191 -2.44 -19.43 44.74
N ASN A 192 -2.94 -20.29 43.85
CA ASN A 192 -3.77 -21.44 44.23
C ASN A 192 -3.00 -22.78 44.24
N SER A 193 -1.76 -22.85 43.73
CA SER A 193 -0.98 -24.10 43.71
C SER A 193 -0.75 -24.69 45.11
N ASP A 194 -0.42 -23.85 46.09
CA ASP A 194 -0.14 -24.29 47.47
C ASP A 194 -1.38 -24.87 48.17
N GLY A 195 -2.57 -24.38 47.82
CA GLY A 195 -3.84 -24.90 48.33
C GLY A 195 -4.13 -26.31 47.80
N ILE A 196 -3.76 -26.56 46.55
CA ILE A 196 -3.92 -27.87 45.88
C ILE A 196 -2.99 -28.90 46.53
N ASP A 197 -1.74 -28.55 46.81
CA ASP A 197 -0.78 -29.46 47.44
C ASP A 197 -1.17 -29.80 48.89
N LYS A 198 -1.68 -28.82 49.67
CA LYS A 198 -2.19 -29.08 51.03
C LYS A 198 -3.39 -30.00 51.04
N PHE A 199 -4.34 -29.79 50.13
CA PHE A 199 -5.51 -30.66 49.98
C PHE A 199 -5.10 -32.11 49.70
N LEU A 200 -4.13 -32.32 48.79
CA LEU A 200 -3.62 -33.65 48.45
C LEU A 200 -2.92 -34.35 49.63
N ALA A 201 -2.17 -33.60 50.44
CA ALA A 201 -1.55 -34.14 51.65
C ALA A 201 -2.59 -34.61 52.66
N SER A 202 -3.63 -33.82 52.91
CA SER A 202 -4.72 -34.15 53.84
C SER A 202 -5.51 -35.40 53.43
N VAL A 203 -5.69 -35.62 52.12
CA VAL A 203 -6.37 -36.82 51.59
C VAL A 203 -5.55 -38.10 51.83
N SER A 204 -4.22 -38.03 51.72
CA SER A 204 -3.35 -39.18 52.02
C SER A 204 -3.40 -39.57 53.51
N SER A 205 -3.38 -38.59 54.41
CA SER A 205 -3.42 -38.83 55.87
C SER A 205 -4.73 -39.46 56.32
N LEU A 206 -5.86 -39.04 55.73
CA LEU A 206 -7.18 -39.60 56.03
C LEU A 206 -7.28 -41.10 55.69
N SER A 207 -6.61 -41.52 54.60
CA SER A 207 -6.62 -42.92 54.16
C SER A 207 -5.95 -43.87 55.17
N GLU A 208 -5.03 -43.35 56.00
CA GLU A 208 -4.40 -44.10 57.10
C GLU A 208 -5.30 -44.21 58.34
N GLU A 209 -6.09 -43.16 58.62
CA GLU A 209 -6.93 -43.04 59.82
C GLU A 209 -8.26 -43.82 59.71
N LEU A 210 -8.76 -44.06 58.50
CA LEU A 210 -10.10 -44.63 58.25
C LEU A 210 -10.19 -46.17 58.24
N ARG A 211 -9.14 -46.92 58.62
CA ARG A 211 -9.18 -48.40 58.68
C ARG A 211 -10.16 -49.02 59.71
N GLY A 212 -11.02 -48.23 60.38
CA GLY A 212 -11.62 -48.62 61.66
C GLY A 212 -13.15 -48.69 61.83
N VAL A 213 -14.03 -48.14 60.97
CA VAL A 213 -15.45 -47.99 61.39
C VAL A 213 -16.47 -48.02 60.24
N SER A 214 -17.61 -48.71 60.46
CA SER A 214 -18.72 -48.90 59.50
C SER A 214 -20.07 -48.51 60.15
N GLY A 215 -20.87 -47.63 59.54
CA GLY A 215 -22.29 -47.56 59.93
C GLY A 215 -23.21 -46.43 59.44
N LYS A 216 -22.76 -45.39 58.73
CA LYS A 216 -23.65 -44.30 58.26
C LYS A 216 -23.20 -43.79 56.89
N LEU A 217 -23.83 -44.23 55.78
CA LEU A 217 -23.23 -44.06 54.44
C LEU A 217 -24.13 -43.60 53.28
N ASP A 218 -25.44 -43.81 53.32
CA ASP A 218 -26.28 -43.59 52.12
C ASP A 218 -26.46 -42.11 51.69
N GLY A 219 -26.60 -41.18 52.64
CA GLY A 219 -26.75 -39.75 52.34
C GLY A 219 -25.45 -39.09 51.84
N THR A 220 -24.32 -39.64 52.30
CA THR A 220 -22.96 -39.18 52.05
C THR A 220 -22.45 -39.69 50.69
N LEU A 221 -22.82 -40.92 50.32
CA LEU A 221 -22.57 -41.53 49.00
C LEU A 221 -23.18 -40.72 47.84
N LYS A 222 -24.46 -40.32 47.94
CA LYS A 222 -25.12 -39.52 46.89
C LYS A 222 -24.53 -38.12 46.73
N ALA A 223 -24.10 -37.50 47.83
CA ALA A 223 -23.43 -36.21 47.79
C ALA A 223 -22.03 -36.32 47.15
N ALA A 224 -21.32 -37.43 47.39
CA ALA A 224 -20.03 -37.71 46.78
C ALA A 224 -20.16 -38.07 45.28
N GLU A 225 -21.14 -38.88 44.87
CA GLU A 225 -21.44 -39.15 43.45
C GLU A 225 -21.81 -37.87 42.67
N GLY A 226 -22.59 -36.98 43.28
CA GLY A 226 -22.90 -35.67 42.70
C GLY A 226 -21.69 -34.74 42.58
N LEU A 227 -20.65 -34.95 43.40
CA LEU A 227 -19.39 -34.19 43.36
C LEU A 227 -18.38 -34.78 42.38
N LEU A 228 -18.29 -36.10 42.29
CA LEU A 228 -17.53 -36.81 41.25
C LEU A 228 -17.99 -36.43 39.85
N ASN A 229 -19.30 -36.23 39.65
CA ASN A 229 -19.88 -35.76 38.39
C ASN A 229 -19.76 -34.24 38.15
N ALA A 230 -19.36 -33.44 39.16
CA ALA A 230 -19.28 -31.98 39.06
C ALA A 230 -17.93 -31.47 38.52
N VAL A 231 -16.87 -32.28 38.60
CA VAL A 231 -15.59 -32.03 37.94
C VAL A 231 -15.53 -32.88 36.69
N ASP A 232 -15.89 -32.24 35.59
CA ASP A 232 -15.97 -32.85 34.29
C ASP A 232 -14.55 -33.04 33.72
N LYS A 233 -14.08 -34.30 33.69
CA LYS A 233 -12.75 -34.63 33.15
C LYS A 233 -12.61 -34.19 31.70
N ASP A 234 -13.73 -34.18 30.98
CA ASP A 234 -13.77 -33.77 29.59
C ASP A 234 -13.60 -32.25 29.47
N GLN A 235 -14.09 -31.45 30.44
CA GLN A 235 -13.76 -30.02 30.51
C GLN A 235 -12.27 -29.78 30.72
N ILE A 236 -11.60 -30.52 31.62
CA ILE A 236 -10.16 -30.32 31.87
C ILE A 236 -9.35 -30.70 30.64
N LYS A 237 -9.65 -31.85 30.00
CA LYS A 237 -9.01 -32.24 28.74
C LYS A 237 -9.24 -31.22 27.63
N SER A 238 -10.45 -30.69 27.50
CA SER A 238 -10.78 -29.62 26.56
C SER A 238 -9.93 -28.37 26.80
N ILE A 239 -9.75 -27.96 28.07
CA ILE A 239 -8.93 -26.80 28.40
C ILE A 239 -7.47 -27.05 28.04
N VAL A 240 -6.90 -28.21 28.39
CA VAL A 240 -5.52 -28.56 28.02
C VAL A 240 -5.34 -28.52 26.49
N ALA A 241 -6.24 -29.16 25.74
CA ALA A 241 -6.20 -29.15 24.28
C ALA A 241 -6.34 -27.73 23.68
N ASN A 242 -7.18 -26.88 24.27
CA ASN A 242 -7.33 -25.49 23.84
C ASN A 242 -6.07 -24.66 24.15
N VAL A 243 -5.42 -24.90 25.30
CA VAL A 243 -4.14 -24.25 25.65
C VAL A 243 -3.04 -24.69 24.67
N ASP A 244 -2.98 -25.98 24.32
CA ASP A 244 -2.05 -26.48 23.30
C ASP A 244 -2.28 -25.80 21.95
N THR A 245 -3.55 -25.70 21.52
CA THR A 245 -3.94 -25.03 20.28
C THR A 245 -3.54 -23.56 20.27
N VAL A 246 -3.82 -22.82 21.35
CA VAL A 246 -3.43 -21.42 21.49
C VAL A 246 -1.91 -21.26 21.47
N THR A 247 -1.19 -22.16 22.13
CA THR A 247 0.28 -22.19 22.16
C THR A 247 0.86 -22.42 20.76
N GLU A 248 0.28 -23.34 19.99
CA GLU A 248 0.70 -23.62 18.61
C GLU A 248 0.43 -22.41 17.70
N ASN A 249 -0.75 -21.81 17.79
CA ASN A 249 -1.10 -20.60 17.03
C ASN A 249 -0.20 -19.41 17.39
N LEU A 250 0.14 -19.24 18.68
CA LEU A 250 1.08 -18.21 19.14
C LEU A 250 2.48 -18.44 18.56
N LYS A 251 2.94 -19.70 18.51
CA LYS A 251 4.24 -20.07 17.92
C LYS A 251 4.27 -19.80 16.42
N GLU A 252 3.19 -20.07 15.70
CA GLU A 252 3.07 -19.75 14.28
C GLU A 252 3.06 -18.23 14.06
N THR A 253 2.29 -17.50 14.87
CA THR A 253 2.23 -16.03 14.85
C THR A 253 3.61 -15.41 15.13
N SER A 254 4.37 -15.96 16.09
CA SER A 254 5.74 -15.52 16.40
C SER A 254 6.68 -15.66 15.18
N LYS A 255 6.59 -16.77 14.43
CA LYS A 255 7.38 -16.93 13.18
C LYS A 255 7.02 -15.93 12.08
N GLN A 256 5.71 -15.65 11.92
CA GLN A 256 5.25 -14.64 10.97
C GLN A 256 5.74 -13.25 11.39
N PHE A 257 5.71 -12.98 12.69
CA PHE A 257 6.21 -11.76 13.29
C PHE A 257 7.71 -11.53 13.02
N ASP A 258 8.55 -12.55 13.19
CA ASP A 258 9.98 -12.48 12.83
C ASP A 258 10.19 -12.11 11.35
N THR A 259 9.28 -12.57 10.49
CA THR A 259 9.34 -12.28 9.05
C THR A 259 8.99 -10.84 8.75
N VAL A 260 7.98 -10.30 9.45
CA VAL A 260 7.67 -8.87 9.41
C VAL A 260 8.87 -8.05 9.88
N VAL A 261 9.47 -8.37 11.03
CA VAL A 261 10.65 -7.67 11.56
C VAL A 261 11.80 -7.66 10.54
N ARG A 262 12.14 -8.82 9.95
CA ARG A 262 13.18 -8.91 8.90
C ARG A 262 12.87 -8.06 7.66
N ASN A 263 11.60 -8.05 7.22
CA ASN A 263 11.18 -7.24 6.07
C ASN A 263 11.30 -5.74 6.38
N VAL A 264 10.96 -5.35 7.61
CA VAL A 264 11.09 -3.98 8.11
C VAL A 264 12.57 -3.57 8.17
N ASP A 265 13.45 -4.41 8.72
CA ASP A 265 14.90 -4.14 8.75
C ASP A 265 15.47 -3.96 7.35
N THR A 266 15.00 -4.77 6.40
CA THR A 266 15.38 -4.64 4.98
C THR A 266 14.94 -3.30 4.41
N ALA A 267 13.74 -2.81 4.76
CA ALA A 267 13.25 -1.51 4.34
C ALA A 267 14.09 -0.37 4.93
N VAL A 268 14.42 -0.43 6.23
CA VAL A 268 15.34 0.54 6.87
C VAL A 268 16.70 0.55 6.18
N GLY A 269 17.25 -0.62 5.86
CA GLY A 269 18.50 -0.73 5.10
C GLY A 269 18.41 -0.06 3.74
N SER A 270 17.32 -0.28 3.00
CA SER A 270 17.10 0.32 1.68
C SER A 270 17.01 1.86 1.74
N ILE A 271 16.39 2.39 2.79
CA ILE A 271 16.29 3.84 3.02
C ILE A 271 17.66 4.44 3.34
N ASN A 272 18.44 3.78 4.21
CA ASN A 272 19.79 4.21 4.54
C ASN A 272 20.71 4.20 3.31
N ASP A 273 20.61 3.16 2.47
CA ASP A 273 21.35 3.06 1.22
C ASP A 273 20.98 4.20 0.26
N PHE A 274 19.69 4.51 0.12
CA PHE A 274 19.22 5.64 -0.67
C PHE A 274 19.80 6.97 -0.16
N ALA A 275 19.75 7.22 1.15
CA ALA A 275 20.29 8.44 1.75
C ALA A 275 21.80 8.59 1.46
N GLN A 276 22.57 7.51 1.61
CA GLN A 276 24.02 7.50 1.32
C GLN A 276 24.33 7.74 -0.16
N ARG A 277 23.62 7.04 -1.07
CA ARG A 277 23.81 7.20 -2.53
C ARG A 277 23.45 8.61 -2.99
N THR A 278 22.41 9.18 -2.39
CA THR A 278 21.96 10.54 -2.68
C THR A 278 23.01 11.56 -2.23
N GLN A 279 23.56 11.41 -1.03
CA GLN A 279 24.64 12.28 -0.53
C GLN A 279 25.89 12.20 -1.41
N GLY A 280 26.25 11.00 -1.90
CA GLY A 280 27.33 10.82 -2.87
C GLY A 280 27.04 11.43 -4.25
N THR A 281 25.77 11.51 -4.65
CA THR A 281 25.34 12.13 -5.90
C THR A 281 25.40 13.66 -5.81
N LEU A 282 24.92 14.24 -4.71
CA LEU A 282 25.05 15.67 -4.41
C LEU A 282 26.51 16.15 -4.51
N ALA A 283 27.45 15.39 -3.94
CA ALA A 283 28.88 15.72 -4.00
C ALA A 283 29.47 15.73 -5.43
N LYS A 284 28.88 14.96 -6.36
CA LYS A 284 29.31 14.93 -7.77
C LYS A 284 28.72 16.07 -8.60
N VAL A 285 27.54 16.56 -8.23
CA VAL A 285 26.86 17.66 -8.94
C VAL A 285 27.59 18.99 -8.75
N ASP A 286 28.21 19.23 -7.59
CA ASP A 286 29.05 20.42 -7.35
C ASP A 286 30.23 20.53 -8.33
N GLY A 287 30.69 19.42 -8.91
CA GLY A 287 31.77 19.40 -9.91
C GLY A 287 31.35 19.68 -11.35
N VAL A 288 30.04 19.76 -11.65
CA VAL A 288 29.49 19.87 -13.02
C VAL A 288 28.81 21.24 -13.25
N LEU A 289 28.97 22.19 -12.32
CA LEU A 289 28.28 23.48 -12.34
C LEU A 289 28.72 24.44 -13.46
N ASP A 290 29.78 24.13 -14.22
CA ASP A 290 30.22 24.93 -15.36
C ASP A 290 29.38 24.63 -16.60
N GLY A 291 28.17 25.19 -16.67
CA GLY A 291 27.36 25.20 -17.91
C GLY A 291 25.84 25.09 -17.75
N ILE A 292 25.31 24.95 -16.53
CA ILE A 292 23.87 24.81 -16.26
C ILE A 292 23.40 25.98 -15.38
N ASP A 293 22.16 26.45 -15.58
CA ASP A 293 21.55 27.53 -14.79
C ASP A 293 21.61 27.21 -13.27
N PRO A 294 22.35 28.00 -12.47
CA PRO A 294 22.53 27.73 -11.05
C PRO A 294 21.22 27.76 -10.24
N ALA A 295 20.16 28.40 -10.74
CA ALA A 295 18.86 28.42 -10.08
C ALA A 295 18.13 27.06 -10.18
N GLN A 296 18.19 26.40 -11.34
CA GLN A 296 17.58 25.08 -11.53
C GLN A 296 18.32 24.01 -10.74
N VAL A 297 19.66 24.08 -10.72
CA VAL A 297 20.49 23.15 -9.93
C VAL A 297 20.22 23.32 -8.44
N ARG A 298 20.16 24.55 -7.91
CA ARG A 298 19.80 24.79 -6.50
C ARG A 298 18.44 24.23 -6.13
N THR A 299 17.44 24.36 -7.00
CA THR A 299 16.10 23.84 -6.74
C THR A 299 16.09 22.31 -6.70
N ALA A 300 16.81 21.66 -7.62
CA ALA A 300 16.99 20.22 -7.62
C ALA A 300 17.72 19.74 -6.35
N LEU A 301 18.81 20.41 -5.96
CA LEU A 301 19.57 20.09 -4.75
C LEU A 301 18.71 20.26 -3.48
N ALA A 302 17.89 21.31 -3.40
CA ALA A 302 16.98 21.52 -2.28
C ALA A 302 15.90 20.43 -2.18
N ASN A 303 15.33 20.01 -3.32
CA ASN A 303 14.35 18.92 -3.36
C ASN A 303 14.97 17.58 -2.98
N ILE A 304 16.20 17.30 -3.43
CA ILE A 304 16.95 16.10 -3.08
C ILE A 304 17.30 16.10 -1.58
N GLN A 305 17.72 17.24 -1.03
CA GLN A 305 18.00 17.37 0.39
C GLN A 305 16.75 17.09 1.24
N LYS A 306 15.61 17.70 0.86
CA LYS A 306 14.33 17.45 1.53
C LYS A 306 13.88 16.00 1.42
N ALA A 307 14.12 15.35 0.28
CA ALA A 307 13.84 13.92 0.11
C ALA A 307 14.72 13.06 1.05
N SER A 308 16.00 13.39 1.21
CA SER A 308 16.90 12.71 2.16
C SER A 308 16.50 12.93 3.62
N GLU A 309 16.06 14.14 3.98
CA GLU A 309 15.54 14.42 5.33
C GLU A 309 14.30 13.58 5.64
N ASN A 310 13.32 13.56 4.72
CA ASN A 310 12.12 12.73 4.84
C ASN A 310 12.45 11.24 4.91
N ALA A 311 13.45 10.78 4.14
CA ALA A 311 13.93 9.39 4.19
C ALA A 311 14.49 9.05 5.57
N ASN A 312 15.31 9.92 6.16
CA ASN A 312 15.86 9.71 7.50
C ASN A 312 14.77 9.70 8.59
N GLU A 313 13.76 10.57 8.49
CA GLU A 313 12.60 10.55 9.39
C GLU A 313 11.83 9.25 9.28
N ALA A 314 11.55 8.79 8.05
CA ALA A 314 10.89 7.51 7.81
C ALA A 314 11.70 6.35 8.41
N ALA A 315 13.02 6.33 8.24
CA ALA A 315 13.88 5.31 8.85
C ALA A 315 13.80 5.33 10.39
N ALA A 316 13.79 6.52 11.00
CA ALA A 316 13.69 6.67 12.45
C ALA A 316 12.32 6.20 12.98
N ASP A 317 11.24 6.50 12.28
CA ASP A 317 9.89 6.07 12.67
C ASP A 317 9.71 4.58 12.49
N ILE A 318 10.22 4.01 11.41
CA ILE A 318 10.25 2.56 11.20
C ILE A 318 11.07 1.89 12.32
N ALA A 319 12.24 2.41 12.68
CA ALA A 319 13.04 1.86 13.78
C ALA A 319 12.32 1.88 15.13
N LYS A 320 11.52 2.93 15.42
CA LYS A 320 10.67 2.97 16.62
C LYS A 320 9.60 1.87 16.59
N VAL A 321 9.01 1.61 15.44
CA VAL A 321 8.05 0.52 15.23
C VAL A 321 8.76 -0.82 15.43
N THR A 322 9.90 -1.07 14.78
CA THR A 322 10.70 -2.29 14.94
C THR A 322 11.02 -2.57 16.41
N ASN A 323 11.46 -1.57 17.17
CA ASN A 323 11.75 -1.74 18.59
C ASN A 323 10.50 -2.11 19.41
N LYS A 324 9.35 -1.49 19.11
CA LYS A 324 8.08 -1.89 19.74
C LYS A 324 7.70 -3.31 19.38
N PHE A 325 7.93 -3.72 18.13
CA PHE A 325 7.64 -5.07 17.67
C PHE A 325 8.58 -6.08 18.36
N ALA A 326 9.89 -5.86 18.36
CA ALA A 326 10.87 -6.72 19.01
C ALA A 326 10.53 -6.98 20.48
N ASN A 327 10.19 -5.93 21.25
CA ASN A 327 9.77 -6.10 22.65
C ASN A 327 8.51 -6.96 22.81
N ARG A 328 7.60 -6.97 21.83
CA ARG A 328 6.40 -7.83 21.85
C ARG A 328 6.71 -9.26 21.44
N ALA A 329 7.74 -9.51 20.63
CA ALA A 329 8.19 -10.87 20.35
C ALA A 329 8.66 -11.56 21.64
N ASP A 330 9.44 -10.86 22.46
CA ASP A 330 9.88 -11.37 23.77
C ASP A 330 8.69 -11.67 24.70
N ASP A 331 7.69 -10.77 24.76
CA ASP A 331 6.46 -10.98 25.54
C ASP A 331 5.66 -12.21 25.05
N ILE A 332 5.60 -12.42 23.73
CA ILE A 332 4.92 -13.57 23.11
C ILE A 332 5.65 -14.86 23.44
N ASP A 333 6.98 -14.89 23.33
CA ASP A 333 7.78 -16.06 23.68
C ASP A 333 7.65 -16.42 25.16
N GLN A 334 7.60 -15.42 26.05
CA GLN A 334 7.32 -15.66 27.46
C GLN A 334 5.90 -16.21 27.67
N THR A 335 4.91 -15.66 26.97
CA THR A 335 3.51 -16.14 27.02
C THR A 335 3.40 -17.60 26.57
N ILE A 336 4.13 -17.98 25.52
CA ILE A 336 4.19 -19.37 25.04
C ILE A 336 4.74 -20.29 26.13
N LYS A 337 5.84 -19.90 26.80
CA LYS A 337 6.42 -20.69 27.90
C LYS A 337 5.45 -20.83 29.06
N ASP A 338 4.78 -19.74 29.44
CA ASP A 338 3.80 -19.74 30.54
C ASP A 338 2.60 -20.64 30.21
N ALA A 339 2.13 -20.60 28.96
CA ALA A 339 1.06 -21.47 28.47
C ALA A 339 1.46 -22.95 28.45
N GLN A 340 2.70 -23.27 28.06
CA GLN A 340 3.23 -24.64 28.12
C GLN A 340 3.29 -25.16 29.56
N GLN A 341 3.82 -24.35 30.48
CA GLN A 341 3.85 -24.71 31.91
C GLN A 341 2.44 -24.87 32.48
N LEU A 342 1.50 -24.04 32.05
CA LEU A 342 0.10 -24.18 32.42
C LEU A 342 -0.47 -25.51 31.93
N ALA A 343 -0.31 -25.84 30.65
CA ALA A 343 -0.81 -27.08 30.06
C ALA A 343 -0.28 -28.29 30.83
N GLU A 344 1.02 -28.28 31.17
CA GLU A 344 1.66 -29.32 31.96
C GLU A 344 1.06 -29.42 33.37
N ARG A 345 0.90 -28.30 34.09
CA ARG A 345 0.27 -28.27 35.42
C ARG A 345 -1.19 -28.72 35.41
N LEU A 346 -1.95 -28.37 34.37
CA LEU A 346 -3.33 -28.80 34.19
C LEU A 346 -3.42 -30.30 33.89
N ASN A 347 -2.49 -30.81 33.07
CA ASN A 347 -2.39 -32.23 32.79
C ASN A 347 -2.04 -33.01 34.05
N ASP A 348 -1.06 -32.55 34.83
CA ASP A 348 -0.70 -33.13 36.14
C ASP A 348 -1.87 -33.09 37.12
N ALA A 349 -2.59 -31.97 37.18
CA ALA A 349 -3.80 -31.86 37.99
C ALA A 349 -4.88 -32.85 37.55
N SER A 350 -5.07 -33.05 36.24
CA SER A 350 -5.99 -34.05 35.69
C SER A 350 -5.64 -35.46 36.13
N VAL A 351 -4.36 -35.84 36.08
CA VAL A 351 -3.87 -37.15 36.52
C VAL A 351 -4.06 -37.33 38.03
N ARG A 352 -3.81 -36.28 38.82
CA ARG A 352 -4.05 -36.29 40.28
C ARG A 352 -5.54 -36.41 40.62
N VAL A 353 -6.40 -35.71 39.88
CA VAL A 353 -7.87 -35.84 40.01
C VAL A 353 -8.30 -37.28 39.72
N ASP A 354 -7.81 -37.90 38.66
CA ASP A 354 -8.06 -39.32 38.38
C ASP A 354 -7.65 -40.22 39.56
N GLY A 355 -6.47 -39.99 40.14
CA GLY A 355 -5.99 -40.73 41.31
C GLY A 355 -6.85 -40.51 42.57
N ILE A 356 -7.36 -39.29 42.79
CA ILE A 356 -8.28 -39.00 43.89
C ILE A 356 -9.61 -39.71 43.67
N LEU A 357 -10.17 -39.67 42.46
CA LEU A 357 -11.47 -40.30 42.18
C LEU A 357 -11.42 -41.81 42.40
N VAL A 358 -10.32 -42.47 42.03
CA VAL A 358 -10.08 -43.89 42.33
C VAL A 358 -9.98 -44.15 43.83
N LYS A 359 -9.25 -43.31 44.58
CA LYS A 359 -9.14 -43.45 46.05
C LYS A 359 -10.47 -43.18 46.76
N VAL A 360 -11.24 -42.22 46.28
CA VAL A 360 -12.58 -41.90 46.80
C VAL A 360 -13.54 -43.05 46.52
N ASP A 361 -13.52 -43.66 45.33
CA ASP A 361 -14.30 -44.88 45.03
C ASP A 361 -13.94 -46.03 45.99
N THR A 362 -12.65 -46.14 46.33
CA THR A 362 -12.15 -47.12 47.31
C THR A 362 -12.60 -46.81 48.77
N LEU A 363 -12.66 -45.53 49.15
CA LEU A 363 -13.06 -45.05 50.49
C LEU A 363 -14.57 -44.98 50.70
N LEU A 364 -15.34 -44.73 49.64
CA LEU A 364 -16.80 -44.76 49.66
C LEU A 364 -17.34 -46.18 49.89
N GLY A 365 -16.50 -47.22 49.71
CA GLY A 365 -16.77 -48.57 50.19
C GLY A 365 -16.59 -48.79 51.70
N SER A 366 -15.98 -47.85 52.45
CA SER A 366 -15.51 -48.09 53.83
C SER A 366 -16.11 -47.22 54.95
N GLY A 367 -17.07 -46.33 54.68
CA GLY A 367 -18.08 -46.07 55.73
C GLY A 367 -17.93 -44.88 56.71
N GLN A 368 -17.32 -43.72 56.40
CA GLN A 368 -17.53 -42.45 57.16
C GLN A 368 -16.76 -41.23 56.57
N ALA A 369 -17.44 -40.08 56.31
CA ALA A 369 -16.76 -38.78 56.12
C ALA A 369 -17.73 -37.56 56.12
N ASP A 370 -18.11 -37.01 57.28
CA ASP A 370 -18.97 -35.81 57.35
C ASP A 370 -18.21 -34.47 57.35
N GLY A 371 -16.89 -34.46 57.61
CA GLY A 371 -16.07 -33.24 57.63
C GLY A 371 -15.33 -32.93 56.31
N MET A 372 -14.76 -33.94 55.66
CA MET A 372 -13.88 -33.76 54.49
C MET A 372 -14.60 -33.61 53.15
N ILE A 373 -15.89 -33.96 53.09
CA ILE A 373 -16.72 -33.74 51.90
C ILE A 373 -17.01 -32.26 51.69
N ALA A 374 -17.09 -31.46 52.76
CA ALA A 374 -17.27 -30.01 52.65
C ALA A 374 -16.03 -29.34 52.04
N ASP A 375 -14.82 -29.72 52.47
CA ASP A 375 -13.57 -29.18 51.93
C ASP A 375 -13.31 -29.66 50.50
N ALA A 376 -13.56 -30.94 50.20
CA ALA A 376 -13.53 -31.45 48.83
C ALA A 376 -14.53 -30.70 47.93
N ARG A 377 -15.74 -30.42 48.42
CA ARG A 377 -16.77 -29.65 47.69
C ARG A 377 -16.34 -28.23 47.39
N ASN A 378 -15.69 -27.56 48.34
CA ASN A 378 -15.16 -26.21 48.12
C ASN A 378 -14.02 -26.23 47.10
N THR A 379 -13.11 -27.20 47.18
CA THR A 379 -12.00 -27.37 46.23
C THR A 379 -12.50 -27.65 44.81
N LEU A 380 -13.43 -28.60 44.64
CA LEU A 380 -14.02 -28.94 43.34
C LEU A 380 -14.81 -27.76 42.73
N LYS A 381 -15.51 -26.99 43.57
CA LYS A 381 -16.18 -25.76 43.14
C LYS A 381 -15.19 -24.71 42.64
N SER A 382 -14.08 -24.50 43.35
CA SER A 382 -13.02 -23.59 42.91
C SER A 382 -12.39 -24.05 41.59
N PHE A 383 -12.13 -25.35 41.42
CA PHE A 383 -11.63 -25.90 40.15
C PHE A 383 -12.61 -25.69 38.99
N LYS A 384 -13.90 -25.99 39.20
CA LYS A 384 -14.94 -25.75 38.19
C LYS A 384 -15.00 -24.27 37.80
N GLN A 385 -14.93 -23.37 38.77
CA GLN A 385 -15.01 -21.93 38.53
C GLN A 385 -13.80 -21.41 37.74
N VAL A 386 -12.60 -21.96 38.00
CA VAL A 386 -11.39 -21.70 37.19
C VAL A 386 -11.55 -22.25 35.77
N ALA A 387 -12.07 -23.48 35.62
CA ALA A 387 -12.29 -24.11 34.33
C ALA A 387 -13.31 -23.34 33.46
N ASP A 388 -14.45 -22.93 34.04
CA ASP A 388 -15.47 -22.15 33.36
C ASP A 388 -14.93 -20.76 32.95
N THR A 389 -14.10 -20.14 33.81
CA THR A 389 -13.45 -18.86 33.51
C THR A 389 -12.43 -18.99 32.37
N LEU A 390 -11.63 -20.06 32.37
CA LEU A 390 -10.68 -20.38 31.31
C LEU A 390 -11.40 -20.60 29.98
N ASN A 391 -12.43 -21.43 29.97
CA ASN A 391 -13.19 -21.75 28.77
C ASN A 391 -13.84 -20.50 28.14
N ALA A 392 -14.40 -19.61 28.96
CA ALA A 392 -14.99 -18.36 28.50
C ALA A 392 -13.95 -17.39 27.89
N ARG A 393 -12.72 -17.39 28.39
CA ARG A 393 -11.66 -16.47 27.92
C ARG A 393 -10.89 -17.01 26.72
N LEU A 394 -10.71 -18.32 26.61
CA LEU A 394 -9.98 -18.97 25.53
C LEU A 394 -10.57 -18.64 24.16
N GLY A 395 -11.89 -18.66 24.00
CA GLY A 395 -12.54 -18.30 22.74
C GLY A 395 -12.19 -16.89 22.27
N THR A 396 -12.24 -15.91 23.18
CA THR A 396 -11.89 -14.51 22.87
C THR A 396 -10.41 -14.35 22.50
N ILE A 397 -9.51 -15.09 23.15
CA ILE A 397 -8.07 -15.06 22.86
C ILE A 397 -7.81 -15.63 21.46
N THR A 398 -8.40 -16.78 21.14
CA THR A 398 -8.26 -17.41 19.82
C THR A 398 -8.79 -16.51 18.70
N ASP A 399 -9.97 -15.90 18.88
CA ASP A 399 -10.57 -15.01 17.88
C ASP A 399 -9.74 -13.72 17.66
N ASN A 400 -9.16 -13.18 18.72
CA ASN A 400 -8.27 -12.01 18.61
C ASN A 400 -6.95 -12.37 17.94
N LEU A 401 -6.38 -13.53 18.28
CA LEU A 401 -5.14 -14.02 17.70
C LEU A 401 -5.31 -14.30 16.20
N ALA A 402 -6.40 -14.98 15.80
CA ALA A 402 -6.68 -15.28 14.40
C ALA A 402 -6.85 -14.01 13.54
N ARG A 403 -7.52 -12.97 14.08
CA ARG A 403 -7.66 -11.69 13.38
C ARG A 403 -6.33 -10.96 13.22
N PHE A 404 -5.50 -10.97 14.27
CA PHE A 404 -4.20 -10.33 14.23
C PHE A 404 -3.22 -11.06 13.30
N SER A 405 -3.10 -12.38 13.42
CA SER A 405 -2.18 -13.18 12.60
C SER A 405 -2.60 -13.23 11.14
N GLY A 406 -3.91 -13.27 10.86
CA GLY A 406 -4.44 -13.26 9.51
C GLY A 406 -4.38 -11.88 8.87
N GLN A 407 -5.28 -10.98 9.28
CA GLN A 407 -5.44 -9.68 8.62
C GLN A 407 -4.34 -8.70 9.02
N GLY A 408 -4.06 -8.58 10.32
CA GLY A 408 -3.13 -7.57 10.85
C GLY A 408 -1.70 -7.72 10.32
N LEU A 409 -1.16 -8.94 10.26
CA LEU A 409 0.19 -9.18 9.73
C LEU A 409 0.28 -9.01 8.21
N GLN A 410 -0.76 -9.39 7.46
CA GLN A 410 -0.82 -9.21 6.01
C GLN A 410 -0.81 -7.72 5.63
N ASP A 411 -1.56 -6.90 6.35
CA ASP A 411 -1.61 -5.45 6.11
C ASP A 411 -0.23 -4.80 6.34
N VAL A 412 0.50 -5.24 7.37
CA VAL A 412 1.87 -4.77 7.64
C VAL A 412 2.85 -5.24 6.56
N GLU A 413 2.74 -6.48 6.11
CA GLU A 413 3.60 -6.99 5.03
C GLU A 413 3.39 -6.21 3.73
N ALA A 414 2.12 -5.96 3.35
CA ALA A 414 1.77 -5.16 2.19
C ALA A 414 2.38 -3.75 2.26
N LEU A 415 2.30 -3.10 3.42
CA LEU A 415 2.90 -1.79 3.65
C LEU A 415 4.41 -1.79 3.45
N VAL A 416 5.11 -2.78 4.00
CA VAL A 416 6.57 -2.90 3.87
C VAL A 416 6.97 -3.14 2.41
N GLN A 417 6.24 -4.00 1.70
CA GLN A 417 6.48 -4.27 0.28
C GLN A 417 6.25 -3.02 -0.59
N ASP A 418 5.17 -2.28 -0.36
CA ASP A 418 4.87 -1.06 -1.11
C ASP A 418 5.86 0.07 -0.80
N SER A 419 6.32 0.17 0.44
CA SER A 419 7.38 1.11 0.82
C SER A 419 8.68 0.83 0.06
N ARG A 420 9.11 -0.43 0.01
CA ARG A 420 10.31 -0.85 -0.75
C ARG A 420 10.17 -0.57 -2.24
N ARG A 421 9.03 -0.90 -2.83
CA ARG A 421 8.76 -0.64 -4.25
C ARG A 421 8.81 0.85 -4.57
N SER A 422 8.32 1.70 -3.66
CA SER A 422 8.35 3.15 -3.81
C SER A 422 9.77 3.71 -3.74
N ILE A 423 10.58 3.25 -2.78
CA ILE A 423 11.99 3.64 -2.65
C ILE A 423 12.76 3.27 -3.92
N ASN A 424 12.59 2.06 -4.45
CA ASN A 424 13.28 1.63 -5.67
C ASN A 424 12.91 2.51 -6.88
N ARG A 425 11.63 2.89 -7.02
CA ARG A 425 11.19 3.78 -8.12
C ARG A 425 11.78 5.18 -8.00
N ILE A 426 11.87 5.71 -6.78
CA ILE A 426 12.50 7.01 -6.52
C ILE A 426 14.01 6.92 -6.81
N GLU A 427 14.66 5.84 -6.40
CA GLU A 427 16.07 5.61 -6.66
C GLU A 427 16.38 5.52 -8.17
N GLU A 428 15.55 4.80 -8.93
CA GLU A 428 15.66 4.74 -10.40
C GLU A 428 15.51 6.14 -11.02
N ALA A 429 14.52 6.92 -10.58
CA ALA A 429 14.31 8.28 -11.08
C ALA A 429 15.46 9.23 -10.75
N VAL A 430 16.01 9.17 -9.53
CA VAL A 430 17.17 9.97 -9.11
C VAL A 430 18.43 9.55 -9.88
N THR A 431 18.62 8.25 -10.08
CA THR A 431 19.76 7.72 -10.85
C THR A 431 19.68 8.15 -12.31
N ASP A 432 18.50 8.05 -12.94
CA ASP A 432 18.27 8.50 -14.32
C ASP A 432 18.48 10.01 -14.46
N LEU A 433 18.02 10.81 -13.49
CA LEU A 433 18.28 12.25 -13.46
C LEU A 433 19.78 12.56 -13.36
N SER A 434 20.53 11.83 -12.53
CA SER A 434 21.98 12.02 -12.40
C SER A 434 22.75 11.67 -13.68
N ARG A 435 22.29 10.65 -14.40
CA ARG A 435 22.97 10.14 -15.61
C ARG A 435 22.62 10.95 -16.84
N ASN A 436 21.41 11.48 -16.94
CA ASN A 436 20.91 12.22 -18.10
C ASN A 436 19.93 13.33 -17.69
N PRO A 437 20.42 14.42 -17.06
CA PRO A 437 19.57 15.49 -16.55
C PRO A 437 18.79 16.20 -17.67
N GLN A 438 19.36 16.30 -18.88
CA GLN A 438 18.69 16.88 -20.03
C GLN A 438 17.45 16.05 -20.45
N ARG A 439 17.47 14.71 -20.35
CA ARG A 439 16.35 13.86 -20.79
C ARG A 439 15.06 14.15 -20.00
N ILE A 440 15.19 14.39 -18.71
CA ILE A 440 14.07 14.69 -17.80
C ILE A 440 13.60 16.15 -17.98
N LEU A 441 14.54 17.08 -18.21
CA LEU A 441 14.25 18.52 -18.32
C LEU A 441 13.77 18.97 -19.71
N SER A 442 14.16 18.28 -20.79
CA SER A 442 13.84 18.66 -22.18
C SER A 442 13.03 17.62 -22.97
N GLY A 443 12.75 16.44 -22.40
CA GLY A 443 11.86 15.44 -23.01
C GLY A 443 12.35 14.81 -24.32
N GLY A 444 13.62 15.00 -24.69
CA GLY A 444 14.24 14.45 -25.91
C GLY A 444 15.34 13.43 -25.63
N GLU A 445 15.62 12.55 -26.59
CA GLU A 445 16.74 11.60 -26.54
C GLU A 445 18.07 12.35 -26.39
N GLY A 446 18.79 12.05 -25.31
CA GLY A 446 20.10 12.60 -24.99
C GLY A 446 21.24 12.05 -25.85
N GLU A 447 21.01 11.76 -27.13
CA GLU A 447 22.10 11.53 -28.08
C GLU A 447 22.23 12.72 -29.02
N VAL A 448 23.29 13.50 -28.82
CA VAL A 448 23.75 14.45 -29.82
C VAL A 448 24.03 13.66 -31.10
N ARG A 449 23.15 13.80 -32.10
CA ARG A 449 23.39 13.23 -33.45
C ARG A 449 24.69 13.83 -34.00
N GLN A 450 25.77 13.07 -33.94
CA GLN A 450 26.99 13.40 -34.66
C GLN A 450 26.70 13.21 -36.15
N PHE A 451 26.54 14.33 -36.86
CA PHE A 451 26.57 14.34 -38.31
C PHE A 451 28.00 14.02 -38.77
N ASP A 452 28.27 12.77 -39.15
CA ASP A 452 29.48 12.42 -39.89
C ASP A 452 29.31 12.90 -41.35
N GLY A 453 29.98 14.01 -41.65
CA GLY A 453 29.94 14.69 -42.94
C GLY A 453 30.74 13.99 -44.04
N ARG A 454 30.54 12.69 -44.28
CA ARG A 454 31.17 12.00 -45.41
C ARG A 454 30.28 10.92 -46.03
N VAL A 455 29.40 11.37 -46.91
CA VAL A 455 29.13 10.60 -48.14
C VAL A 455 29.27 11.57 -49.32
N ARG A 456 30.45 11.56 -49.94
CA ARG A 456 30.68 12.14 -51.27
C ARG A 456 30.74 10.99 -52.28
N ARG A 457 29.87 11.15 -53.29
CA ARG A 457 29.74 10.44 -54.57
C ARG A 457 29.03 9.10 -54.55
#